data_AF-A0A2N9G1Y6-F1
#
_entry.id   AF-A0A2N9G1Y6-F1
#
_cell.length_a   1.000
_cell.length_b   1.000
_cell.length_c   1.000
_cell.angle_alpha   90.00
_cell.angle_beta   90.00
_cell.angle_gamma   90.00
#
_symmetry.space_group_name_H-M   'P 1'
#
loop_
_entity.id
_entity.type
_entity.pdbx_description
1 polymer ?
#
loop_
_entity_poly.entity_id
_entity_poly.type
_entity_poly.pdbx_seq_one_letter_code
_entity_poly.pdbx_strand_id
1 'polypeptide(L)'
;MDSTLKEMRDGKSVLDIDPKSAVGGGVEDVYGEDRATEDQLVTPWTLSVASGYSLLRDPQYNKGLAFTEKERDAHYLRGLLPPTVSSQQLQVKKLMHSIRQYQVPLQKYMAMMELQERNERLFYKLLVDNVEELLPIVYTPTVGEACQKYGSIFKRPQGLYISLKEKGKILEVLKNWPVKSIQVIVVTDGERILGLGDLGCQGMGIPVGKLSLYTALGGVRPSACLPVTIDVGTNNEQLLKDEFYIGLRQRRATGKEYSELLDEFMSAVKQNYGEKVLIQFEDFANHNAFELLAKYGRSHLVFNDDIQGTAAVVLSGVVAALKLVGGTLDKHTFLFLGAGEAGTGIAELIALEMSKQTKTPVEETRKKIWLVDSKGLIVSSRKDSLQHFKKPWAHEHEPVKDLLHAVKAIKPTVLIGSSGVGRTFTKEVIEALASCNDKPVIMALSNPTSQSECTAEEAYTWTKGRAIFASGSPFDPVEYDGKCYVPGQSNNAYIFPGLGLGLVISGAIRVHDEMLLAASESLAALTANVAAKAYELGVATRLPRPENLIKYAESCMYTPLYRNYR
;
A
#
# COMPACT_ATOMS: atom_id res chain seq x y z
N MET A 1 -82.02 27.72 -26.79
CA MET A 1 -81.70 26.48 -26.05
C MET A 1 -80.26 26.58 -25.62
N ASP A 2 -80.04 26.31 -24.34
CA ASP A 2 -78.95 26.79 -23.50
C ASP A 2 -77.54 26.24 -23.77
N SER A 3 -76.57 27.10 -23.45
CA SER A 3 -75.32 26.87 -22.68
C SER A 3 -74.33 25.74 -23.07
N THR A 4 -73.12 26.02 -23.57
CA THR A 4 -71.81 26.32 -22.89
C THR A 4 -71.09 25.20 -22.10
N LEU A 5 -69.82 24.97 -22.50
CA LEU A 5 -68.58 24.79 -21.71
C LEU A 5 -68.24 23.49 -20.92
N LYS A 6 -67.07 22.92 -21.30
CA LYS A 6 -65.86 22.55 -20.50
C LYS A 6 -65.91 21.57 -19.29
N GLU A 7 -65.02 20.56 -19.40
CA GLU A 7 -64.00 20.07 -18.43
C GLU A 7 -64.37 19.42 -17.07
N MET A 8 -63.63 18.30 -16.81
CA MET A 8 -63.24 17.66 -15.54
C MET A 8 -64.25 16.79 -14.77
N ARG A 9 -63.93 15.47 -14.63
CA ARG A 9 -63.51 14.88 -13.34
C ARG A 9 -63.04 13.43 -13.44
N ASP A 10 -62.01 13.17 -12.64
CA ASP A 10 -61.23 11.95 -12.43
C ASP A 10 -61.99 10.74 -11.90
N GLY A 11 -61.34 9.58 -12.04
CA GLY A 11 -61.56 8.45 -11.12
C GLY A 11 -61.23 7.06 -11.66
N LYS A 12 -59.98 6.77 -12.02
CA LYS A 12 -59.50 5.37 -12.04
C LYS A 12 -58.51 5.19 -10.89
N SER A 13 -58.94 4.47 -9.86
CA SER A 13 -58.11 4.08 -8.73
C SER A 13 -57.08 3.05 -9.18
N VAL A 14 -55.84 3.34 -8.83
CA VAL A 14 -54.77 2.36 -8.64
C VAL A 14 -55.22 1.43 -7.53
N LEU A 15 -55.31 0.13 -7.80
CA LEU A 15 -55.12 -1.02 -6.91
C LEU A 15 -55.69 -2.25 -7.63
N ASP A 16 -54.85 -3.28 -7.75
CA ASP A 16 -55.06 -4.62 -8.32
C ASP A 16 -54.33 -4.89 -9.65
N ILE A 17 -52.99 -4.94 -9.55
CA ILE A 17 -52.16 -5.70 -10.48
C ILE A 17 -51.28 -6.66 -9.65
N ASP A 18 -51.51 -7.95 -9.90
CA ASP A 18 -50.91 -9.14 -9.32
C ASP A 18 -49.37 -9.21 -9.54
N PRO A 19 -48.53 -9.43 -8.51
CA PRO A 19 -47.07 -9.36 -8.61
C PRO A 19 -46.44 -10.69 -9.03
N LYS A 20 -46.92 -11.33 -10.10
CA LYS A 20 -46.35 -12.58 -10.64
C LYS A 20 -46.19 -12.60 -12.16
N SER A 21 -45.57 -11.57 -12.73
CA SER A 21 -45.10 -11.68 -14.12
C SER A 21 -43.84 -10.87 -14.39
N ALA A 22 -42.68 -11.43 -14.02
CA ALA A 22 -41.43 -11.15 -14.73
C ALA A 22 -40.39 -12.27 -14.48
N VAL A 23 -40.04 -12.96 -15.57
CA VAL A 23 -38.82 -13.75 -15.82
C VAL A 23 -38.59 -15.00 -14.94
N GLY A 24 -39.13 -16.14 -15.39
CA GLY A 24 -38.66 -17.47 -14.99
C GLY A 24 -37.68 -18.02 -16.02
N GLY A 25 -36.48 -18.40 -15.58
CA GLY A 25 -35.49 -19.07 -16.43
C GLY A 25 -34.29 -19.60 -15.65
N GLY A 26 -34.34 -20.89 -15.28
CA GLY A 26 -33.20 -21.66 -14.78
C GLY A 26 -33.67 -23.03 -14.29
N VAL A 27 -33.13 -24.11 -14.85
CA VAL A 27 -33.42 -25.49 -14.41
C VAL A 27 -32.75 -25.72 -13.05
N GLU A 28 -33.53 -26.21 -12.07
CA GLU A 28 -33.10 -26.50 -10.71
C GLU A 28 -32.02 -27.60 -10.67
N ASP A 29 -30.96 -27.36 -9.90
CA ASP A 29 -30.14 -28.39 -9.27
C ASP A 29 -30.94 -29.01 -8.10
N VAL A 30 -30.75 -30.32 -7.87
CA VAL A 30 -31.48 -31.15 -6.90
C VAL A 30 -31.43 -30.63 -5.44
N TYR A 31 -30.50 -29.75 -5.09
CA TYR A 31 -30.28 -29.28 -3.70
C TYR A 31 -30.58 -27.81 -3.42
N GLY A 32 -30.79 -26.96 -4.43
CA GLY A 32 -31.39 -25.63 -4.23
C GLY A 32 -30.71 -24.68 -3.21
N GLU A 33 -29.40 -24.79 -2.97
CA GLU A 33 -28.73 -24.09 -1.85
C GLU A 33 -28.30 -22.63 -2.10
N ASP A 34 -28.36 -22.09 -3.32
CA ASP A 34 -27.95 -20.69 -3.56
C ASP A 34 -28.95 -19.91 -4.42
N ARG A 35 -29.96 -19.31 -3.77
CA ARG A 35 -30.90 -18.34 -4.40
C ARG A 35 -30.63 -16.88 -4.00
N ALA A 36 -29.86 -16.62 -2.93
CA ALA A 36 -29.69 -15.26 -2.40
C ALA A 36 -28.80 -14.34 -3.25
N THR A 37 -28.01 -14.89 -4.18
CA THR A 37 -27.14 -14.12 -5.08
C THR A 37 -27.84 -13.60 -6.33
N GLU A 38 -28.95 -14.22 -6.77
CA GLU A 38 -29.65 -13.84 -8.01
C GLU A 38 -30.59 -12.63 -7.83
N ASP A 39 -31.10 -12.39 -6.62
CA ASP A 39 -31.99 -11.25 -6.29
C ASP A 39 -31.25 -9.90 -6.13
N GLN A 40 -29.95 -9.85 -6.44
CA GLN A 40 -29.14 -8.66 -6.17
C GLN A 40 -29.17 -7.67 -7.33
N LEU A 41 -29.36 -6.39 -7.02
CA LEU A 41 -29.29 -5.31 -8.00
C LEU A 41 -27.94 -5.32 -8.72
N VAL A 42 -27.93 -5.49 -10.04
CA VAL A 42 -26.73 -5.45 -10.89
C VAL A 42 -26.70 -4.12 -11.62
N THR A 43 -25.52 -3.49 -11.71
CA THR A 43 -25.35 -2.27 -12.53
C THR A 43 -25.55 -2.62 -14.01
N PRO A 44 -26.52 -1.99 -14.72
CA PRO A 44 -26.83 -2.29 -16.11
C PRO A 44 -25.82 -1.63 -17.06
N TRP A 45 -24.59 -2.12 -17.05
CA TRP A 45 -23.50 -1.61 -17.88
C TRP A 45 -23.83 -1.75 -19.37
N THR A 46 -23.67 -0.67 -20.13
CA THR A 46 -23.75 -0.67 -21.59
C THR A 46 -22.35 -0.50 -22.18
N LEU A 47 -22.07 -1.23 -23.26
CA LEU A 47 -20.79 -1.15 -23.98
C LEU A 47 -21.02 -0.54 -25.35
N SER A 48 -20.26 0.50 -25.67
CA SER A 48 -20.25 1.13 -26.99
C SER A 48 -18.81 1.40 -27.42
N VAL A 49 -18.58 1.49 -28.73
CA VAL A 49 -17.25 1.78 -29.27
C VAL A 49 -16.88 3.23 -28.93
N ALA A 50 -15.81 3.41 -28.16
CA ALA A 50 -15.30 4.75 -27.86
C ALA A 50 -14.75 5.42 -29.13
N SER A 51 -15.24 6.61 -29.43
CA SER A 51 -14.81 7.45 -30.55
C SER A 51 -14.94 8.93 -30.20
N GLY A 52 -14.39 9.82 -31.04
CA GLY A 52 -14.44 11.26 -30.84
C GLY A 52 -13.94 11.69 -29.46
N TYR A 53 -14.66 12.61 -28.83
CA TYR A 53 -14.31 13.09 -27.48
C TYR A 53 -14.45 12.03 -26.39
N SER A 54 -15.31 11.02 -26.54
CA SER A 54 -15.42 9.94 -25.55
C SER A 54 -14.10 9.18 -25.45
N LEU A 55 -13.47 8.88 -26.58
CA LEU A 55 -12.15 8.25 -26.63
C LEU A 55 -11.03 9.17 -26.09
N LEU A 56 -11.09 10.48 -26.39
CA LEU A 56 -10.09 11.45 -25.91
C LEU A 56 -10.18 11.72 -24.40
N ARG A 57 -11.36 11.54 -23.79
CA ARG A 57 -11.61 11.79 -22.37
C ARG A 57 -11.36 10.58 -21.49
N ASP A 58 -11.34 9.38 -22.07
CA ASP A 58 -11.03 8.15 -21.35
C ASP A 58 -9.50 7.99 -21.18
N PRO A 59 -8.96 8.09 -19.95
CA PRO A 59 -7.53 8.02 -19.72
C PRO A 59 -6.91 6.65 -20.05
N GLN A 60 -7.70 5.58 -20.01
CA GLN A 60 -7.22 4.23 -20.33
C GLN A 60 -6.87 4.09 -21.81
N TYR A 61 -7.64 4.78 -22.67
CA TYR A 61 -7.51 4.65 -24.12
C TYR A 61 -6.86 5.86 -24.79
N ASN A 62 -6.91 7.05 -24.19
CA ASN A 62 -6.37 8.27 -24.77
C ASN A 62 -4.85 8.16 -25.03
N LYS A 63 -4.45 8.51 -26.26
CA LYS A 63 -3.05 8.56 -26.71
C LYS A 63 -2.55 9.99 -26.93
N GLY A 64 -3.42 11.00 -26.78
CA GLY A 64 -3.12 12.39 -27.14
C GLY A 64 -2.61 12.49 -28.57
N LEU A 65 -1.49 13.17 -28.79
CA LEU A 65 -0.91 13.31 -30.13
C LEU A 65 -0.33 12.01 -30.72
N ALA A 66 -0.32 10.90 -29.97
CA ALA A 66 0.19 9.61 -30.43
C ALA A 66 -0.85 8.76 -31.16
N PHE A 67 -2.10 9.22 -31.28
CA PHE A 67 -3.02 8.63 -32.25
C PHE A 67 -2.46 8.81 -33.66
N THR A 68 -2.35 7.70 -34.39
CA THR A 68 -1.91 7.68 -35.80
C THR A 68 -2.99 8.28 -36.70
N GLU A 69 -2.62 8.70 -37.91
CA GLU A 69 -3.59 9.21 -38.90
C GLU A 69 -4.74 8.21 -39.14
N LYS A 70 -4.42 6.91 -39.25
CA LYS A 70 -5.43 5.86 -39.43
C LYS A 70 -6.40 5.76 -38.25
N GLU A 71 -5.89 5.82 -37.03
CA GLU A 71 -6.74 5.81 -35.82
C GLU A 71 -7.60 7.08 -35.74
N ARG A 72 -7.05 8.23 -36.17
CA ARG A 72 -7.81 9.49 -36.18
C ARG A 72 -8.96 9.45 -37.18
N ASP A 73 -8.74 8.88 -38.36
CA ASP A 73 -9.79 8.68 -39.36
C ASP A 73 -10.84 7.67 -38.86
N ALA A 74 -10.41 6.52 -38.33
CA ALA A 74 -11.30 5.44 -37.89
C ALA A 74 -12.16 5.79 -36.67
N HIS A 75 -11.62 6.58 -35.73
CA HIS A 75 -12.30 6.93 -34.48
C HIS A 75 -12.80 8.37 -34.42
N TYR A 76 -12.98 9.03 -35.57
CA TYR A 76 -13.56 10.38 -35.67
C TYR A 76 -12.78 11.43 -34.84
N LEU A 77 -11.44 11.36 -34.85
CA LEU A 77 -10.55 12.30 -34.15
C LEU A 77 -9.95 13.35 -35.08
N ARG A 78 -10.09 13.19 -36.41
CA ARG A 78 -9.56 14.14 -37.38
C ARG A 78 -10.16 15.53 -37.18
N GLY A 79 -9.31 16.54 -37.10
CA GLY A 79 -9.71 17.92 -36.78
C GLY A 79 -9.88 18.22 -35.28
N LEU A 80 -9.98 17.19 -34.42
CA LEU A 80 -10.00 17.36 -32.97
C LEU A 80 -8.60 17.48 -32.37
N LEU A 81 -7.59 16.98 -33.10
CA LEU A 81 -6.17 17.04 -32.73
C LEU A 81 -5.37 17.83 -33.79
N PRO A 82 -4.30 18.53 -33.39
CA PRO A 82 -3.33 19.09 -34.32
C PRO A 82 -2.77 18.05 -35.32
N PRO A 83 -2.33 18.46 -36.52
CA PRO A 83 -1.92 17.54 -37.58
C PRO A 83 -0.68 16.70 -37.25
N THR A 84 0.15 17.12 -36.30
CA THR A 84 1.34 16.36 -35.93
C THR A 84 0.99 15.08 -35.16
N VAL A 85 1.56 13.95 -35.57
CA VAL A 85 1.62 12.71 -34.79
C VAL A 85 2.93 12.69 -34.00
N SER A 86 2.84 12.47 -32.68
CA SER A 86 4.00 12.46 -31.78
C SER A 86 4.16 11.10 -31.13
N SER A 87 5.38 10.55 -31.13
CA SER A 87 5.66 9.26 -30.48
C SER A 87 5.49 9.35 -28.96
N GLN A 88 5.20 8.20 -28.32
CA GLN A 88 5.13 8.13 -26.86
C GLN A 88 6.42 8.62 -26.20
N GLN A 89 7.59 8.29 -26.78
CA GLN A 89 8.88 8.74 -26.25
C GLN A 89 9.05 10.26 -26.32
N LEU A 90 8.59 10.91 -27.39
CA LEU A 90 8.64 12.35 -27.51
C LEU A 90 7.69 13.03 -26.52
N GLN A 91 6.52 12.43 -26.27
CA GLN A 91 5.60 12.89 -25.23
C GLN A 91 6.21 12.78 -23.82
N VAL A 92 6.89 11.67 -23.50
CA VAL A 92 7.66 11.50 -22.25
C VAL A 92 8.71 12.60 -22.12
N LYS A 93 9.52 12.84 -23.16
CA LYS A 93 10.55 13.88 -23.16
C LYS A 93 9.96 15.28 -22.91
N LYS A 94 8.83 15.60 -23.56
CA LYS A 94 8.12 16.87 -23.38
C LYS A 94 7.63 17.02 -21.94
N LEU A 95 7.04 15.97 -21.36
CA LEU A 95 6.52 16.01 -20.00
C LEU A 95 7.62 16.16 -18.97
N MET A 96 8.74 15.44 -19.09
CA MET A 96 9.88 15.62 -18.19
C MET A 96 10.43 17.04 -18.24
N HIS A 97 10.51 17.64 -19.44
CA HIS A 97 10.93 19.03 -19.58
C HIS A 97 9.99 19.99 -18.81
N SER A 98 8.68 19.81 -18.91
CA SER A 98 7.70 20.61 -18.16
C SER A 98 7.74 20.33 -16.65
N ILE A 99 7.84 19.07 -16.23
CA ILE A 99 7.86 18.68 -14.81
C ILE A 99 9.05 19.32 -14.09
N ARG A 100 10.23 19.33 -14.73
CA ARG A 100 11.44 19.94 -14.17
C ARG A 100 11.37 21.46 -14.01
N GLN A 101 10.43 22.14 -14.67
CA GLN A 101 10.22 23.59 -14.53
C GLN A 101 9.38 23.98 -13.32
N TYR A 102 8.60 23.05 -12.75
CA TYR A 102 7.87 23.31 -11.51
C TYR A 102 8.84 23.50 -10.35
N GLN A 103 8.55 24.50 -9.52
CA GLN A 103 9.46 24.96 -8.47
C GLN A 103 9.30 24.15 -7.18
N VAL A 104 8.09 23.67 -6.88
CA VAL A 104 7.82 22.92 -5.66
C VAL A 104 7.37 21.47 -5.97
N PRO A 105 7.75 20.49 -5.14
CA PRO A 105 7.38 19.08 -5.36
C PRO A 105 5.87 18.85 -5.51
N LEU A 106 5.05 19.54 -4.71
CA LEU A 106 3.60 19.41 -4.78
C LEU A 106 3.01 19.77 -6.16
N GLN A 107 3.57 20.76 -6.87
CA GLN A 107 3.14 21.09 -8.23
C GLN A 107 3.46 19.95 -9.20
N LYS A 108 4.62 19.30 -9.03
CA LYS A 108 5.00 18.12 -9.81
C LYS A 108 4.05 16.96 -9.52
N TYR A 109 3.69 16.73 -8.25
CA TYR A 109 2.69 15.72 -7.86
C TYR A 109 1.34 15.98 -8.56
N MET A 110 0.82 17.20 -8.47
CA MET A 110 -0.45 17.56 -9.12
C MET A 110 -0.41 17.33 -10.63
N ALA A 111 0.70 17.70 -11.29
CA ALA A 111 0.87 17.46 -12.73
C ALA A 111 0.92 15.96 -13.09
N MET A 112 1.52 15.13 -12.22
CA MET A 112 1.55 13.68 -12.38
C MET A 112 0.16 13.05 -12.21
N MET A 113 -0.62 13.46 -11.20
CA MET A 113 -1.98 12.97 -11.00
C MET A 113 -2.93 13.40 -12.13
N GLU A 114 -2.80 14.64 -12.62
CA GLU A 114 -3.53 15.10 -13.81
C GLU A 114 -3.18 14.30 -15.07
N LEU A 115 -1.91 13.86 -15.19
CA LEU A 115 -1.49 13.01 -16.30
C LEU A 115 -2.10 11.62 -16.20
N GLN A 116 -2.11 11.01 -15.01
CA GLN A 116 -2.73 9.72 -14.77
C GLN A 116 -4.20 9.71 -15.21
N GLU A 117 -4.95 10.75 -14.82
CA GLU A 117 -6.37 10.92 -15.15
C GLU A 117 -6.64 11.44 -16.56
N ARG A 118 -5.60 11.63 -17.39
CA ARG A 118 -5.71 12.07 -18.78
C ARG A 118 -5.19 11.03 -19.77
N ASN A 119 -4.12 10.33 -19.44
CA ASN A 119 -3.42 9.37 -20.31
C ASN A 119 -2.62 8.40 -19.44
N GLU A 120 -3.29 7.34 -18.99
CA GLU A 120 -2.80 6.37 -18.01
C GLU A 120 -1.50 5.70 -18.49
N ARG A 121 -1.45 5.29 -19.77
CA ARG A 121 -0.26 4.65 -20.37
C ARG A 121 0.94 5.59 -20.40
N LEU A 122 0.73 6.87 -20.69
CA LEU A 122 1.82 7.86 -20.68
C LEU A 122 2.33 8.12 -19.26
N PHE A 123 1.43 8.19 -18.28
CA PHE A 123 1.79 8.30 -16.87
C PHE A 123 2.71 7.14 -16.44
N TYR A 124 2.31 5.89 -16.69
CA TYR A 124 3.13 4.74 -16.30
C TYR A 124 4.42 4.62 -17.11
N LYS A 125 4.41 4.93 -18.41
CA LYS A 125 5.65 4.94 -19.21
C LYS A 125 6.64 5.98 -18.70
N LEU A 126 6.16 7.19 -18.39
CA LEU A 126 6.95 8.27 -17.82
C LEU A 126 7.55 7.87 -16.47
N LEU A 127 6.74 7.27 -15.58
CA LEU A 127 7.16 6.84 -14.26
C LEU A 127 8.19 5.70 -14.33
N VAL A 128 7.98 4.68 -15.15
CA VAL A 128 8.91 3.54 -15.31
C VAL A 128 10.25 4.01 -15.88
N ASP A 129 10.25 4.87 -16.90
CA ASP A 129 11.48 5.35 -17.54
C ASP A 129 12.32 6.28 -16.64
N ASN A 130 11.71 6.90 -15.62
CA ASN A 130 12.34 7.94 -14.79
C ASN A 130 12.06 7.69 -13.30
N VAL A 131 12.02 6.43 -12.88
CA VAL A 131 11.54 6.02 -11.56
C VAL A 131 12.31 6.68 -10.42
N GLU A 132 13.63 6.79 -10.53
CA GLU A 132 14.48 7.40 -9.49
C GLU A 132 14.15 8.87 -9.24
N GLU A 133 13.88 9.65 -10.30
CA GLU A 133 13.55 11.08 -10.20
C GLU A 133 12.09 11.30 -9.77
N LEU A 134 11.17 10.44 -10.20
CA LEU A 134 9.73 10.64 -10.01
C LEU A 134 9.16 9.91 -8.78
N LEU A 135 9.82 8.89 -8.25
CA LEU A 135 9.36 8.17 -7.05
C LEU A 135 9.18 9.12 -5.85
N PRO A 136 10.11 10.05 -5.54
CA PRO A 136 9.91 11.01 -4.45
C PRO A 136 8.77 12.01 -4.69
N ILE A 137 8.29 12.12 -5.94
CA ILE A 137 7.20 13.01 -6.35
C ILE A 137 5.85 12.31 -6.22
N VAL A 138 5.70 11.09 -6.74
CA VAL A 138 4.41 10.35 -6.73
C VAL A 138 4.20 9.53 -5.45
N TYR A 139 5.24 9.38 -4.64
CA TYR A 139 5.24 8.65 -3.39
C TYR A 139 5.94 9.46 -2.29
N THR A 140 6.52 8.82 -1.28
CA THR A 140 7.16 9.50 -0.15
C THR A 140 8.40 10.29 -0.60
N PRO A 141 8.60 11.53 -0.13
CA PRO A 141 7.81 12.21 0.91
C PRO A 141 6.62 13.04 0.37
N THR A 142 6.57 13.39 -0.92
CA THR A 142 5.62 14.39 -1.45
C THR A 142 4.15 13.97 -1.32
N VAL A 143 3.85 12.66 -1.42
CA VAL A 143 2.48 12.15 -1.22
C VAL A 143 1.92 12.48 0.18
N GLY A 144 2.78 12.56 1.21
CA GLY A 144 2.36 12.97 2.54
C GLY A 144 1.92 14.44 2.59
N GLU A 145 2.65 15.33 1.92
CA GLU A 145 2.24 16.73 1.75
C GLU A 145 0.93 16.83 0.95
N ALA A 146 0.79 16.02 -0.10
CA ALA A 146 -0.44 15.95 -0.88
C ALA A 146 -1.64 15.50 -0.02
N CYS A 147 -1.46 14.53 0.88
CA CYS A 147 -2.50 14.13 1.84
C CYS A 147 -2.83 15.24 2.85
N GLN A 148 -1.86 16.01 3.33
CA GLN A 148 -2.16 17.14 4.23
C GLN A 148 -3.00 18.23 3.52
N LYS A 149 -2.77 18.43 2.23
CA LYS A 149 -3.43 19.47 1.42
C LYS A 149 -4.54 18.93 0.51
N TYR A 150 -4.95 17.67 0.67
CA TYR A 150 -5.69 16.92 -0.34
C TYR A 150 -7.00 17.62 -0.75
N GLY A 151 -7.75 18.15 0.22
CA GLY A 151 -8.98 18.90 -0.05
C GLY A 151 -8.73 20.17 -0.88
N SER A 152 -7.68 20.93 -0.56
CA SER A 152 -7.34 22.16 -1.28
C SER A 152 -6.80 21.94 -2.71
N ILE A 153 -6.21 20.77 -2.97
CA ILE A 153 -5.65 20.41 -4.30
C ILE A 153 -6.55 19.48 -5.09
N PHE A 154 -7.73 19.11 -4.56
CA PHE A 154 -8.64 18.16 -5.17
C PHE A 154 -9.12 18.66 -6.54
N LYS A 155 -9.02 17.81 -7.57
CA LYS A 155 -9.44 18.15 -8.95
C LYS A 155 -10.28 17.06 -9.59
N ARG A 156 -9.65 15.92 -9.89
CA ARG A 156 -10.33 14.73 -10.42
C ARG A 156 -10.39 13.67 -9.32
N PRO A 157 -11.55 13.04 -9.08
CA PRO A 157 -11.66 11.99 -8.08
C PRO A 157 -10.82 10.78 -8.50
N GLN A 158 -10.10 10.20 -7.55
CA GLN A 158 -9.37 8.95 -7.71
C GLN A 158 -9.74 8.01 -6.56
N GLY A 159 -9.97 6.74 -6.89
CA GLY A 159 -10.38 5.73 -5.92
C GLY A 159 -11.86 5.79 -5.54
N LEU A 160 -12.20 5.02 -4.52
CA LEU A 160 -13.55 4.84 -4.01
C LEU A 160 -13.61 5.21 -2.52
N TYR A 161 -14.60 6.01 -2.16
CA TYR A 161 -14.81 6.48 -0.79
C TYR A 161 -16.01 5.76 -0.19
N ILE A 162 -15.84 5.18 1.00
CA ILE A 162 -16.90 4.50 1.74
C ILE A 162 -16.93 5.12 3.13
N SER A 163 -18.02 5.74 3.52
CA SER A 163 -18.15 6.38 4.82
C SER A 163 -19.16 5.68 5.72
N LEU A 164 -19.28 6.13 6.97
CA LEU A 164 -20.34 5.68 7.89
C LEU A 164 -21.75 5.88 7.33
N LYS A 165 -21.95 6.82 6.38
CA LYS A 165 -23.25 7.06 5.75
C LYS A 165 -23.69 5.94 4.81
N GLU A 166 -22.74 5.15 4.32
CA GLU A 166 -22.98 4.05 3.40
C GLU A 166 -23.12 2.69 4.11
N LYS A 167 -23.15 2.68 5.45
CA LYS A 167 -23.41 1.46 6.24
C LYS A 167 -24.73 0.81 5.82
N GLY A 168 -24.69 -0.49 5.56
CA GLY A 168 -25.77 -1.30 5.01
C GLY A 168 -25.86 -1.28 3.47
N LYS A 169 -25.00 -0.51 2.78
CA LYS A 169 -25.03 -0.32 1.32
C LYS A 169 -23.65 -0.40 0.68
N ILE A 170 -22.63 -0.91 1.37
CA ILE A 170 -21.26 -0.91 0.84
C ILE A 170 -21.17 -1.70 -0.48
N LEU A 171 -21.90 -2.81 -0.61
CA LEU A 171 -21.94 -3.57 -1.85
C LEU A 171 -22.47 -2.74 -3.04
N GLU A 172 -23.47 -1.89 -2.82
CA GLU A 172 -24.00 -0.98 -3.85
C GLU A 172 -22.93 0.05 -4.26
N VAL A 173 -22.18 0.56 -3.29
CA VAL A 173 -21.06 1.49 -3.55
C VAL A 173 -19.97 0.82 -4.39
N LEU A 174 -19.60 -0.43 -4.06
CA LEU A 174 -18.63 -1.20 -4.86
C LEU A 174 -19.10 -1.41 -6.31
N LYS A 175 -20.40 -1.62 -6.52
CA LYS A 175 -21.01 -1.81 -7.84
C LYS A 175 -20.99 -0.55 -8.73
N ASN A 176 -20.75 0.63 -8.16
CA ASN A 176 -20.52 1.86 -8.92
C ASN A 176 -19.13 1.92 -9.56
N TRP A 177 -18.17 1.12 -9.09
CA TRP A 177 -16.84 1.09 -9.69
C TRP A 177 -16.91 0.48 -11.10
N PRO A 178 -16.36 1.15 -12.14
CA PRO A 178 -16.60 0.77 -13.53
C PRO A 178 -15.83 -0.48 -13.98
N VAL A 179 -14.91 -1.00 -13.16
CA VAL A 179 -14.14 -2.20 -13.48
C VAL A 179 -14.55 -3.38 -12.60
N LYS A 180 -15.05 -4.44 -13.23
CA LYS A 180 -15.52 -5.64 -12.52
C LYS A 180 -14.39 -6.52 -11.97
N SER A 181 -13.28 -6.61 -12.70
CA SER A 181 -12.19 -7.57 -12.40
C SER A 181 -11.08 -6.94 -11.56
N ILE A 182 -11.41 -6.59 -10.31
CA ILE A 182 -10.44 -6.10 -9.33
C ILE A 182 -9.61 -7.26 -8.78
N GLN A 183 -8.30 -7.04 -8.66
CA GLN A 183 -7.33 -8.02 -8.17
C GLN A 183 -6.55 -7.50 -6.96
N VAL A 184 -6.35 -6.18 -6.86
CA VAL A 184 -5.63 -5.55 -5.74
C VAL A 184 -6.41 -4.33 -5.25
N ILE A 185 -6.78 -4.35 -3.98
CA ILE A 185 -7.33 -3.23 -3.24
C ILE A 185 -6.26 -2.74 -2.28
N VAL A 186 -5.99 -1.44 -2.25
CA VAL A 186 -5.27 -0.81 -1.14
C VAL A 186 -6.28 0.05 -0.40
N VAL A 187 -6.43 -0.19 0.89
CA VAL A 187 -7.43 0.47 1.74
C VAL A 187 -6.76 1.13 2.94
N THR A 188 -7.24 2.32 3.29
CA THR A 188 -6.84 3.06 4.49
C THR A 188 -8.06 3.70 5.15
N ASP A 189 -7.99 3.96 6.46
CA ASP A 189 -8.90 4.87 7.17
C ASP A 189 -8.27 6.24 7.49
N GLY A 190 -7.01 6.44 7.07
CA GLY A 190 -6.23 7.66 7.24
C GLY A 190 -5.91 8.04 8.68
N GLU A 191 -6.00 7.11 9.64
CA GLU A 191 -5.72 7.42 11.06
C GLU A 191 -4.24 7.66 11.34
N ARG A 192 -3.34 7.01 10.58
CA ARG A 192 -1.89 7.08 10.80
C ARG A 192 -1.16 7.19 9.45
N ILE A 193 -1.38 8.28 8.72
CA ILE A 193 -0.69 8.53 7.45
C ILE A 193 0.80 8.79 7.73
N LEU A 194 1.67 7.83 7.39
CA LEU A 194 3.12 7.91 7.61
C LEU A 194 3.45 8.30 9.08
N GLY A 195 4.29 9.33 9.25
CA GLY A 195 4.55 10.01 10.54
C GLY A 195 3.76 11.30 10.73
N LEU A 196 2.69 11.53 9.95
CA LEU A 196 1.90 12.76 9.93
C LEU A 196 0.62 12.68 10.78
N GLY A 197 0.24 11.47 11.20
CA GLY A 197 -0.91 11.22 12.06
C GLY A 197 -2.24 11.13 11.30
N ASP A 198 -3.31 11.54 11.96
CA ASP A 198 -4.68 11.42 11.44
C ASP A 198 -4.97 12.49 10.38
N LEU A 199 -5.18 12.06 9.14
CA LEU A 199 -5.61 12.92 8.03
C LEU A 199 -7.00 12.55 7.48
N GLY A 200 -7.70 11.62 8.13
CA GLY A 200 -9.06 11.19 7.77
C GLY A 200 -9.19 10.81 6.30
N CYS A 201 -10.25 11.32 5.67
CA CYS A 201 -10.56 11.08 4.26
C CYS A 201 -9.48 11.59 3.29
N GLN A 202 -8.61 12.51 3.71
CA GLN A 202 -7.50 13.00 2.89
C GLN A 202 -6.35 11.98 2.75
N GLY A 203 -6.41 10.88 3.49
CA GLY A 203 -5.49 9.74 3.37
C GLY A 203 -5.52 9.04 2.01
N MET A 204 -6.53 9.28 1.15
CA MET A 204 -6.70 8.64 -0.16
C MET A 204 -5.46 8.72 -1.08
N GLY A 205 -4.64 9.78 -0.94
CA GLY A 205 -3.39 9.90 -1.70
C GLY A 205 -2.45 8.70 -1.52
N ILE A 206 -2.46 8.04 -0.36
CA ILE A 206 -1.61 6.88 -0.09
C ILE A 206 -2.04 5.64 -0.89
N PRO A 207 -3.29 5.14 -0.83
CA PRO A 207 -3.75 4.07 -1.71
C PRO A 207 -3.52 4.33 -3.20
N VAL A 208 -3.77 5.57 -3.66
CA VAL A 208 -3.54 5.97 -5.06
C VAL A 208 -2.05 5.85 -5.43
N GLY A 209 -1.16 6.36 -4.58
CA GLY A 209 0.28 6.26 -4.76
C GLY A 209 0.77 4.80 -4.77
N LYS A 210 0.36 4.00 -3.78
CA LYS A 210 0.72 2.57 -3.67
C LYS A 210 0.29 1.77 -4.90
N LEU A 211 -0.94 1.94 -5.38
CA LEU A 211 -1.43 1.25 -6.56
C LEU A 211 -0.73 1.69 -7.85
N SER A 212 -0.30 2.96 -7.91
CA SER A 212 0.56 3.43 -9.00
C SER A 212 1.91 2.70 -9.00
N LEU A 213 2.48 2.41 -7.83
CA LEU A 213 3.71 1.62 -7.71
C LEU A 213 3.50 0.11 -7.95
N TYR A 214 2.35 -0.46 -7.57
CA TYR A 214 1.97 -1.81 -7.97
C TYR A 214 2.03 -1.99 -9.50
N THR A 215 1.59 -0.98 -10.24
CA THR A 215 1.62 -1.00 -11.70
C THR A 215 3.02 -0.73 -12.24
N ALA A 216 3.68 0.34 -11.79
CA ALA A 216 4.96 0.77 -12.34
C ALA A 216 6.12 -0.18 -12.00
N LEU A 217 6.15 -0.71 -10.76
CA LEU A 217 7.24 -1.55 -10.26
C LEU A 217 6.89 -3.04 -10.32
N GLY A 218 5.62 -3.38 -10.07
CA GLY A 218 5.15 -4.76 -10.01
C GLY A 218 4.45 -5.25 -11.28
N GLY A 219 4.18 -4.38 -12.26
CA GLY A 219 3.47 -4.76 -13.48
C GLY A 219 2.03 -5.24 -13.24
N VAL A 220 1.40 -4.91 -12.11
CA VAL A 220 -0.03 -5.18 -11.92
C VAL A 220 -0.82 -4.29 -12.90
N ARG A 221 -1.92 -4.81 -13.47
CA ARG A 221 -2.74 -4.01 -14.39
C ARG A 221 -3.45 -2.89 -13.61
N PRO A 222 -3.36 -1.62 -14.03
CA PRO A 222 -3.96 -0.51 -13.29
C PRO A 222 -5.48 -0.60 -13.23
N SER A 223 -6.13 -1.10 -14.29
CA SER A 223 -7.57 -1.37 -14.28
C SER A 223 -8.01 -2.40 -13.24
N ALA A 224 -7.09 -3.26 -12.77
CA ALA A 224 -7.36 -4.27 -11.73
C ALA A 224 -7.04 -3.77 -10.31
N CYS A 225 -6.68 -2.49 -10.18
CA CYS A 225 -6.35 -1.84 -8.93
C CYS A 225 -7.53 -0.96 -8.47
N LEU A 226 -7.85 -1.00 -7.18
CA LEU A 226 -8.91 -0.20 -6.58
C LEU A 226 -8.40 0.49 -5.30
N PRO A 227 -8.14 1.81 -5.32
CA PRO A 227 -7.83 2.58 -4.13
C PRO A 227 -9.10 2.81 -3.32
N VAL A 228 -9.06 2.56 -2.01
CA VAL A 228 -10.22 2.76 -1.12
C VAL A 228 -9.83 3.59 0.10
N THR A 229 -10.72 4.49 0.50
CA THR A 229 -10.66 5.17 1.80
C THR A 229 -11.95 4.93 2.57
N ILE A 230 -11.80 4.43 3.80
CA ILE A 230 -12.90 4.24 4.76
C ILE A 230 -12.99 5.48 5.65
N ASP A 231 -14.00 6.32 5.43
CA ASP A 231 -14.18 7.56 6.17
C ASP A 231 -15.13 7.37 7.37
N VAL A 232 -14.53 7.20 8.54
CA VAL A 232 -15.24 7.11 9.83
C VAL A 232 -15.20 8.42 10.61
N GLY A 233 -14.81 9.53 9.97
CA GLY A 233 -14.47 10.79 10.62
C GLY A 233 -12.97 10.93 10.87
N THR A 234 -12.58 12.04 11.52
CA THR A 234 -11.19 12.34 11.88
C THR A 234 -11.11 13.01 13.24
N ASN A 235 -10.06 12.69 14.01
CA ASN A 235 -9.76 13.36 15.28
C ASN A 235 -8.88 14.61 15.08
N ASN A 236 -8.48 14.92 13.84
CA ASN A 236 -7.69 16.09 13.51
C ASN A 236 -8.53 17.38 13.54
N GLU A 237 -8.34 18.18 14.60
CA GLU A 237 -9.05 19.45 14.81
C GLU A 237 -8.89 20.45 13.68
N GLN A 238 -7.72 20.46 13.02
CA GLN A 238 -7.44 21.40 11.95
C GLN A 238 -8.30 21.06 10.74
N LEU A 239 -8.37 19.78 10.38
CA LEU A 239 -9.21 19.31 9.28
C LEU A 239 -10.71 19.45 9.57
N LEU A 240 -11.16 19.23 10.81
CA LEU A 240 -12.56 19.46 11.19
C LEU A 240 -12.99 20.91 10.96
N LYS A 241 -12.08 21.86 11.13
CA LYS A 241 -12.31 23.31 10.95
C LYS A 241 -12.00 23.80 9.54
N ASP A 242 -11.26 23.04 8.74
CA ASP A 242 -10.85 23.43 7.40
C ASP A 242 -12.03 23.35 6.43
N GLU A 243 -12.45 24.46 5.84
CA GLU A 243 -13.55 24.54 4.88
C GLU A 243 -13.36 23.64 3.65
N PHE A 244 -12.12 23.31 3.29
CA PHE A 244 -11.80 22.44 2.15
C PHE A 244 -11.71 20.95 2.51
N TYR A 245 -11.87 20.57 3.78
CA TYR A 245 -11.89 19.15 4.16
C TYR A 245 -13.00 18.38 3.45
N ILE A 246 -12.63 17.28 2.81
CA ILE A 246 -13.50 16.48 1.93
C ILE A 246 -14.22 15.33 2.63
N GLY A 247 -13.88 15.03 3.88
CA GLY A 247 -14.47 13.92 4.64
C GLY A 247 -15.63 14.31 5.54
N LEU A 248 -16.12 13.34 6.31
CA LEU A 248 -17.11 13.53 7.35
C LEU A 248 -16.56 14.45 8.45
N ARG A 249 -17.20 15.60 8.65
CA ARG A 249 -16.86 16.59 9.69
C ARG A 249 -17.35 16.15 11.07
N GLN A 250 -16.83 15.01 11.52
CA GLN A 250 -17.10 14.41 12.83
C GLN A 250 -15.84 13.70 13.34
N ARG A 251 -15.81 13.42 14.64
CA ARG A 251 -14.77 12.56 15.23
C ARG A 251 -14.87 11.14 14.71
N ARG A 252 -13.75 10.41 14.81
CA ARG A 252 -13.70 9.00 14.46
C ARG A 252 -14.73 8.20 15.25
N ALA A 253 -15.54 7.41 14.56
CA ALA A 253 -16.29 6.34 15.20
C ALA A 253 -15.32 5.32 15.82
N THR A 254 -15.71 4.72 16.93
CA THR A 254 -14.88 3.75 17.67
C THR A 254 -15.70 2.53 18.09
N GLY A 255 -15.02 1.47 18.48
CA GLY A 255 -15.65 0.24 18.98
C GLY A 255 -16.56 -0.40 17.94
N LYS A 256 -17.78 -0.74 18.36
CA LYS A 256 -18.72 -1.56 17.57
C LYS A 256 -19.11 -0.93 16.24
N GLU A 257 -19.32 0.38 16.18
CA GLU A 257 -19.74 1.05 14.95
C GLU A 257 -18.67 0.97 13.86
N TYR A 258 -17.40 1.18 14.25
CA TYR A 258 -16.24 1.03 13.38
C TYR A 258 -16.07 -0.41 12.91
N SER A 259 -16.14 -1.38 13.84
CA SER A 259 -15.94 -2.79 13.49
C SER A 259 -17.03 -3.32 12.57
N GLU A 260 -18.30 -2.94 12.77
CA GLU A 260 -19.42 -3.33 11.90
C GLU A 260 -19.24 -2.80 10.46
N LEU A 261 -18.77 -1.56 10.29
CA LEU A 261 -18.52 -1.01 8.96
C LEU A 261 -17.39 -1.77 8.23
N LEU A 262 -16.31 -2.10 8.93
CA LEU A 262 -15.21 -2.87 8.34
C LEU A 262 -15.61 -4.32 8.05
N ASP A 263 -16.41 -4.96 8.90
CA ASP A 263 -16.94 -6.30 8.64
C ASP A 263 -17.83 -6.32 7.39
N GLU A 264 -18.69 -5.30 7.24
CA GLU A 264 -19.50 -5.13 6.04
C GLU A 264 -18.62 -4.90 4.81
N PHE A 265 -17.60 -4.04 4.90
CA PHE A 265 -16.68 -3.78 3.79
C PHE A 265 -15.97 -5.05 3.33
N MET A 266 -15.37 -5.81 4.26
CA MET A 266 -14.64 -7.03 3.92
C MET A 266 -15.57 -8.09 3.30
N SER A 267 -16.77 -8.23 3.86
CA SER A 267 -17.80 -9.15 3.34
C SER A 267 -18.25 -8.74 1.93
N ALA A 268 -18.52 -7.45 1.71
CA ALA A 268 -18.95 -6.91 0.42
C ALA A 268 -17.84 -7.04 -0.64
N VAL A 269 -16.57 -6.82 -0.28
CA VAL A 269 -15.42 -7.01 -1.18
C VAL A 269 -15.31 -8.47 -1.61
N LYS A 270 -15.36 -9.42 -0.65
CA LYS A 270 -15.32 -10.85 -0.96
C LYS A 270 -16.50 -11.27 -1.83
N GLN A 271 -17.70 -10.79 -1.52
CA GLN A 271 -18.91 -11.08 -2.29
C GLN A 271 -18.83 -10.55 -3.73
N ASN A 272 -18.29 -9.34 -3.92
CA ASN A 272 -18.27 -8.70 -5.24
C ASN A 272 -17.09 -9.13 -6.12
N TYR A 273 -15.91 -9.38 -5.52
CA TYR A 273 -14.66 -9.64 -6.26
C TYR A 273 -14.08 -11.04 -6.03
N GLY A 274 -14.65 -11.84 -5.13
CA GLY A 274 -14.28 -13.22 -4.86
C GLY A 274 -13.09 -13.40 -3.90
N GLU A 275 -12.76 -14.66 -3.59
CA GLU A 275 -11.75 -15.04 -2.59
C GLU A 275 -10.30 -14.67 -2.93
N LYS A 276 -10.02 -14.32 -4.20
CA LYS A 276 -8.66 -14.11 -4.72
C LYS A 276 -8.24 -12.65 -4.79
N VAL A 277 -9.13 -11.73 -4.41
CA VAL A 277 -8.82 -10.30 -4.37
C VAL A 277 -7.85 -10.04 -3.22
N LEU A 278 -6.71 -9.42 -3.52
CA LEU A 278 -5.76 -8.97 -2.51
C LEU A 278 -6.29 -7.70 -1.86
N ILE A 279 -6.38 -7.69 -0.53
CA ILE A 279 -6.74 -6.51 0.25
C ILE A 279 -5.52 -6.11 1.08
N GLN A 280 -4.86 -5.03 0.67
CA GLN A 280 -3.75 -4.43 1.40
C GLN A 280 -4.27 -3.35 2.33
N PHE A 281 -4.08 -3.54 3.64
CA PHE A 281 -4.30 -2.50 4.64
C PHE A 281 -3.08 -1.58 4.71
N GLU A 282 -3.34 -0.28 4.82
CA GLU A 282 -2.32 0.76 4.81
C GLU A 282 -2.67 1.91 5.77
N ASP A 283 -1.69 2.38 6.54
CA ASP A 283 -1.78 3.59 7.38
C ASP A 283 -2.96 3.60 8.38
N PHE A 284 -3.33 2.43 8.89
CA PHE A 284 -4.22 2.29 10.05
C PHE A 284 -3.46 2.54 11.36
N ALA A 285 -4.14 2.95 12.43
CA ALA A 285 -3.49 3.01 13.74
C ALA A 285 -3.13 1.62 14.27
N ASN A 286 -2.01 1.54 15.03
CA ASN A 286 -1.44 0.29 15.53
C ASN A 286 -2.44 -0.75 16.04
N HIS A 287 -3.38 -0.35 16.92
CA HIS A 287 -4.34 -1.28 17.49
C HIS A 287 -5.25 -1.90 16.42
N ASN A 288 -5.80 -1.08 15.51
CA ASN A 288 -6.63 -1.51 14.39
C ASN A 288 -5.81 -2.35 13.41
N ALA A 289 -4.60 -1.91 13.02
CA ALA A 289 -3.76 -2.62 12.07
C ALA A 289 -3.52 -4.10 12.47
N PHE A 290 -3.16 -4.35 13.73
CA PHE A 290 -2.97 -5.71 14.26
C PHE A 290 -4.27 -6.51 14.34
N GLU A 291 -5.36 -5.89 14.81
CA GLU A 291 -6.65 -6.57 14.94
C GLU A 291 -7.22 -6.99 13.58
N LEU A 292 -7.16 -6.09 12.59
CA LEU A 292 -7.63 -6.33 11.23
C LEU A 292 -6.84 -7.44 10.55
N LEU A 293 -5.51 -7.41 10.66
CA LEU A 293 -4.65 -8.46 10.09
C LEU A 293 -4.93 -9.81 10.75
N ALA A 294 -5.05 -9.86 12.08
CA ALA A 294 -5.33 -11.11 12.81
C ALA A 294 -6.72 -11.67 12.51
N LYS A 295 -7.73 -10.81 12.41
CA LYS A 295 -9.13 -11.18 12.14
C LYS A 295 -9.31 -11.66 10.70
N TYR A 296 -8.87 -10.86 9.73
CA TYR A 296 -9.15 -11.13 8.32
C TYR A 296 -8.10 -12.01 7.64
N GLY A 297 -6.90 -12.17 8.22
CA GLY A 297 -5.88 -13.11 7.72
C GLY A 297 -6.36 -14.55 7.62
N ARG A 298 -7.38 -14.93 8.39
CA ARG A 298 -7.99 -16.27 8.37
C ARG A 298 -9.05 -16.43 7.28
N SER A 299 -9.70 -15.34 6.89
CA SER A 299 -10.87 -15.36 6.01
C SER A 299 -10.62 -14.78 4.62
N HIS A 300 -9.61 -13.94 4.42
CA HIS A 300 -9.35 -13.22 3.17
C HIS A 300 -7.86 -13.29 2.79
N LEU A 301 -7.56 -12.99 1.52
CA LEU A 301 -6.20 -12.70 1.08
C LEU A 301 -5.86 -11.26 1.49
N VAL A 302 -5.35 -11.10 2.71
CA VAL A 302 -4.97 -9.79 3.27
C VAL A 302 -3.47 -9.68 3.52
N PHE A 303 -2.99 -8.45 3.42
CA PHE A 303 -1.62 -8.04 3.69
C PHE A 303 -1.65 -6.67 4.36
N ASN A 304 -0.76 -6.40 5.30
CA ASN A 304 -0.55 -5.05 5.83
C ASN A 304 0.89 -4.62 5.54
N ASP A 305 1.09 -3.58 4.73
CA ASP A 305 2.42 -3.20 4.28
C ASP A 305 3.26 -2.60 5.42
N ASP A 306 2.64 -1.84 6.33
CA ASP A 306 3.30 -1.22 7.47
C ASP A 306 3.89 -2.25 8.45
N ILE A 307 3.19 -3.38 8.63
CA ILE A 307 3.63 -4.50 9.48
C ILE A 307 4.50 -5.48 8.68
N GLN A 308 3.94 -6.10 7.65
CA GLN A 308 4.53 -7.25 6.96
C GLN A 308 5.49 -6.82 5.85
N GLY A 309 5.17 -5.77 5.10
CA GLY A 309 6.04 -5.23 4.04
C GLY A 309 7.31 -4.62 4.61
N THR A 310 7.17 -3.79 5.65
CA THR A 310 8.29 -3.23 6.40
C THR A 310 9.16 -4.34 7.01
N ALA A 311 8.55 -5.36 7.60
CA ALA A 311 9.29 -6.50 8.13
C ALA A 311 10.15 -7.19 7.05
N ALA A 312 9.58 -7.44 5.88
CA ALA A 312 10.26 -8.12 4.78
C ALA A 312 11.42 -7.29 4.19
N VAL A 313 11.22 -5.99 3.96
CA VAL A 313 12.31 -5.14 3.42
C VAL A 313 13.45 -4.99 4.43
N VAL A 314 13.14 -4.87 5.72
CA VAL A 314 14.15 -4.75 6.76
C VAL A 314 14.90 -6.06 6.94
N LEU A 315 14.21 -7.21 6.95
CA LEU A 315 14.87 -8.51 6.97
C LEU A 315 15.80 -8.68 5.76
N SER A 316 15.37 -8.26 4.56
CA SER A 316 16.22 -8.26 3.36
C SER A 316 17.49 -7.43 3.58
N GLY A 317 17.34 -6.22 4.15
CA GLY A 317 18.45 -5.33 4.47
C GLY A 317 19.40 -5.91 5.51
N VAL A 318 18.87 -6.54 6.57
CA VAL A 318 19.66 -7.24 7.60
C VAL A 318 20.43 -8.40 6.96
N VAL A 319 19.77 -9.28 6.20
CA VAL A 319 20.43 -10.41 5.52
C VAL A 319 21.51 -9.93 4.55
N ALA A 320 21.28 -8.82 3.85
CA ALA A 320 22.30 -8.19 3.01
C ALA A 320 23.48 -7.65 3.84
N ALA A 321 23.22 -6.99 4.97
CA ALA A 321 24.24 -6.51 5.88
C ALA A 321 25.08 -7.64 6.48
N LEU A 322 24.48 -8.79 6.79
CA LEU A 322 25.20 -9.96 7.30
C LEU A 322 26.25 -10.50 6.33
N LYS A 323 26.08 -10.31 5.01
CA LYS A 323 27.13 -10.66 4.03
C LYS A 323 28.40 -9.81 4.18
N LEU A 324 28.29 -8.63 4.80
CA LEU A 324 29.39 -7.70 5.02
C LEU A 324 29.99 -7.79 6.44
N VAL A 325 29.15 -8.11 7.43
CA VAL A 325 29.57 -8.30 8.84
C VAL A 325 30.09 -9.72 9.08
N GLY A 326 29.57 -10.71 8.34
CA GLY A 326 29.77 -12.13 8.60
C GLY A 326 28.84 -12.66 9.69
N GLY A 327 28.70 -13.99 9.74
CA GLY A 327 27.82 -14.67 10.69
C GLY A 327 26.42 -14.99 10.14
N THR A 328 25.63 -15.66 10.98
CA THR A 328 24.23 -16.01 10.75
C THR A 328 23.33 -15.17 11.68
N LEU A 329 22.03 -15.04 11.38
CA LEU A 329 21.12 -14.20 12.17
C LEU A 329 21.16 -14.54 13.66
N ASP A 330 21.30 -15.82 14.02
CA ASP A 330 21.39 -16.26 15.42
C ASP A 330 22.69 -15.82 16.13
N LYS A 331 23.70 -15.29 15.45
CA LYS A 331 24.89 -14.72 16.11
C LYS A 331 24.73 -13.25 16.49
N HIS A 332 23.61 -12.64 16.12
CA HIS A 332 23.35 -11.23 16.35
C HIS A 332 22.32 -11.01 17.46
N THR A 333 22.50 -9.90 18.17
CA THR A 333 21.55 -9.36 19.15
C THR A 333 20.95 -8.08 18.58
N PHE A 334 19.63 -8.00 18.58
CA PHE A 334 18.87 -6.91 17.98
C PHE A 334 18.28 -6.02 19.06
N LEU A 335 18.40 -4.70 18.88
CA LEU A 335 17.73 -3.71 19.72
C LEU A 335 16.92 -2.77 18.83
N PHE A 336 15.65 -2.61 19.17
CA PHE A 336 14.73 -1.70 18.49
C PHE A 336 14.42 -0.47 19.34
N LEU A 337 14.40 0.70 18.72
CA LEU A 337 13.71 1.87 19.25
C LEU A 337 12.36 2.02 18.54
N GLY A 338 11.27 1.84 19.28
CA GLY A 338 9.92 1.79 18.76
C GLY A 338 9.38 0.36 18.78
N ALA A 339 8.23 0.18 19.40
CA ALA A 339 7.56 -1.12 19.56
C ALA A 339 6.09 -1.03 19.12
N GLY A 340 5.86 -0.43 17.95
CA GLY A 340 4.56 -0.40 17.26
C GLY A 340 4.49 -1.47 16.16
N GLU A 341 3.68 -1.18 15.12
CA GLU A 341 3.50 -2.01 13.92
C GLU A 341 4.82 -2.47 13.31
N ALA A 342 5.64 -1.54 12.82
CA ALA A 342 6.90 -1.84 12.17
C ALA A 342 7.86 -2.60 13.10
N GLY A 343 8.14 -2.07 14.30
CA GLY A 343 9.14 -2.65 15.20
C GLY A 343 8.82 -4.10 15.60
N THR A 344 7.56 -4.40 15.94
CA THR A 344 7.19 -5.77 16.33
C THR A 344 6.99 -6.70 15.13
N GLY A 345 6.54 -6.19 13.97
CA GLY A 345 6.48 -6.96 12.72
C GLY A 345 7.88 -7.39 12.24
N ILE A 346 8.84 -6.45 12.22
CA ILE A 346 10.24 -6.75 11.87
C ILE A 346 10.83 -7.76 12.86
N ALA A 347 10.65 -7.54 14.16
CA ALA A 347 11.16 -8.43 15.19
C ALA A 347 10.63 -9.86 15.03
N GLU A 348 9.34 -10.02 14.76
CA GLU A 348 8.73 -11.33 14.54
C GLU A 348 9.29 -12.02 13.29
N LEU A 349 9.43 -11.31 12.17
CA LEU A 349 9.96 -11.91 10.94
C LEU A 349 11.44 -12.30 11.07
N ILE A 350 12.25 -11.51 11.79
CA ILE A 350 13.63 -11.87 12.13
C ILE A 350 13.66 -13.12 13.02
N ALA A 351 12.79 -13.22 14.03
CA ALA A 351 12.67 -14.39 14.89
C ALA A 351 12.28 -15.65 14.09
N LEU A 352 11.30 -15.53 13.19
CA LEU A 352 10.87 -16.63 12.32
C LEU A 352 11.98 -17.10 11.38
N GLU A 353 12.72 -16.18 10.76
CA GLU A 353 13.85 -16.54 9.91
C GLU A 353 14.98 -17.21 10.70
N MET A 354 15.30 -16.69 11.90
CA MET A 354 16.24 -17.35 12.81
C MET A 354 15.78 -18.77 13.15
N SER A 355 14.51 -18.93 13.52
CA SER A 355 13.89 -20.22 13.89
C SER A 355 14.01 -21.23 12.74
N LYS A 356 13.71 -20.79 11.52
CA LYS A 356 13.82 -21.61 10.30
C LYS A 356 15.27 -22.03 10.02
N GLN A 357 16.23 -21.11 10.13
CA GLN A 357 17.64 -21.39 9.89
C GLN A 357 18.24 -22.35 10.93
N THR A 358 17.91 -22.16 12.21
CA THR A 358 18.49 -22.93 13.31
C THR A 358 17.65 -24.13 13.76
N LYS A 359 16.43 -24.30 13.21
CA LYS A 359 15.44 -25.30 13.65
C LYS A 359 15.14 -25.22 15.15
N THR A 360 15.17 -24.01 15.71
CA THR A 360 14.93 -23.75 17.14
C THR A 360 13.55 -23.10 17.30
N PRO A 361 12.77 -23.42 18.34
CA PRO A 361 11.47 -22.77 18.57
C PRO A 361 11.56 -21.25 18.53
N VAL A 362 10.54 -20.59 17.94
CA VAL A 362 10.56 -19.14 17.75
C VAL A 362 10.70 -18.39 19.07
N GLU A 363 10.11 -18.90 20.15
CA GLU A 363 10.20 -18.37 21.51
C GLU A 363 11.64 -18.21 21.99
N GLU A 364 12.52 -19.16 21.64
CA GLU A 364 13.94 -19.10 21.99
C GLU A 364 14.69 -18.08 21.12
N THR A 365 14.34 -17.98 19.84
CA THR A 365 14.94 -16.99 18.94
C THR A 365 14.57 -15.55 19.31
N ARG A 366 13.35 -15.32 19.85
CA ARG A 366 12.91 -14.01 20.36
C ARG A 366 13.81 -13.48 21.48
N LYS A 367 14.50 -14.33 22.25
CA LYS A 367 15.40 -13.91 23.36
C LYS A 367 16.58 -13.05 22.92
N LYS A 368 16.92 -13.05 21.62
CA LYS A 368 17.98 -12.20 21.04
C LYS A 368 17.48 -10.84 20.56
N ILE A 369 16.18 -10.58 20.71
CA ILE A 369 15.53 -9.39 20.18
C ILE A 369 14.92 -8.58 21.33
N TRP A 370 15.35 -7.33 21.44
CA TRP A 370 14.96 -6.40 22.48
C TRP A 370 14.29 -5.17 21.89
N LEU A 371 13.26 -4.64 22.55
CA LEU A 371 12.53 -3.48 22.08
C LEU A 371 12.42 -2.43 23.19
N VAL A 372 12.55 -1.16 22.81
CA VAL A 372 12.38 0.01 23.67
C VAL A 372 11.15 0.79 23.18
N ASP A 373 10.21 1.07 24.08
CA ASP A 373 9.07 1.96 23.80
C ASP A 373 9.19 3.27 24.58
N SER A 374 8.14 4.11 24.52
CA SER A 374 8.13 5.41 25.19
C SER A 374 8.32 5.35 26.71
N LYS A 375 8.20 4.17 27.34
CA LYS A 375 8.40 3.95 28.78
C LYS A 375 9.71 3.19 29.07
N GLY A 376 10.56 2.96 28.08
CA GLY A 376 11.85 2.27 28.20
C GLY A 376 11.83 0.84 27.65
N LEU A 377 12.82 0.03 28.06
CA LEU A 377 13.00 -1.36 27.63
C LEU A 377 11.79 -2.22 28.00
N ILE A 378 11.33 -3.04 27.05
CA ILE A 378 10.26 -4.02 27.25
C ILE A 378 10.84 -5.21 28.02
N VAL A 379 10.38 -5.40 29.26
CA VAL A 379 10.87 -6.43 30.19
C VAL A 379 9.73 -7.09 30.94
N SER A 380 9.98 -8.27 31.50
CA SER A 380 9.00 -9.12 32.20
C SER A 380 8.26 -8.40 33.33
N SER A 381 8.95 -7.55 34.09
CA SER A 381 8.35 -6.75 35.18
C SER A 381 7.29 -5.73 34.71
N ARG A 382 7.24 -5.43 33.41
CA ARG A 382 6.23 -4.53 32.81
C ARG A 382 5.05 -5.26 32.16
N LYS A 383 5.06 -6.60 32.10
CA LYS A 383 4.20 -7.43 31.22
C LYS A 383 2.71 -7.17 31.37
N ASP A 384 2.23 -6.86 32.57
CA ASP A 384 0.80 -6.59 32.83
C ASP A 384 0.31 -5.27 32.24
N SER A 385 1.21 -4.29 32.07
CA SER A 385 0.91 -2.98 31.51
C SER A 385 1.10 -2.90 29.98
N LEU A 386 1.60 -3.98 29.36
CA LEU A 386 1.92 -4.02 27.94
C LEU A 386 0.71 -4.46 27.10
N GLN A 387 0.59 -3.84 25.92
CA GLN A 387 -0.30 -4.36 24.88
C GLN A 387 0.07 -5.80 24.50
N HIS A 388 -0.91 -6.60 24.07
CA HIS A 388 -0.72 -8.03 23.83
C HIS A 388 0.44 -8.34 22.88
N PHE A 389 0.56 -7.60 21.77
CA PHE A 389 1.62 -7.77 20.76
C PHE A 389 3.03 -7.45 21.26
N LYS A 390 3.17 -6.74 22.39
CA LYS A 390 4.46 -6.47 23.04
C LYS A 390 4.91 -7.56 24.01
N LYS A 391 3.97 -8.35 24.54
CA LYS A 391 4.24 -9.35 25.58
C LYS A 391 5.25 -10.44 25.19
N PRO A 392 5.34 -10.91 23.92
CA PRO A 392 6.36 -11.87 23.50
C PRO A 392 7.81 -11.38 23.63
N TRP A 393 8.01 -10.06 23.74
CA TRP A 393 9.32 -9.41 23.80
C TRP A 393 9.72 -8.99 25.22
N ALA A 394 8.88 -9.29 26.21
CA ALA A 394 9.08 -8.93 27.62
C ALA A 394 9.94 -9.98 28.33
N HIS A 395 11.24 -9.98 28.02
CA HIS A 395 12.23 -10.89 28.60
C HIS A 395 12.59 -10.50 30.03
N GLU A 396 13.18 -11.43 30.77
CA GLU A 396 13.73 -11.14 32.09
C GLU A 396 14.98 -10.26 31.96
N HIS A 397 14.89 -9.03 32.47
CA HIS A 397 15.98 -8.07 32.54
C HIS A 397 15.57 -6.91 33.47
N GLU A 398 16.55 -6.24 34.07
CA GLU A 398 16.30 -5.03 34.86
C GLU A 398 15.67 -3.90 34.00
N PRO A 399 14.73 -3.11 34.53
CA PRO A 399 14.14 -2.01 33.79
C PRO A 399 15.20 -0.97 33.38
N VAL A 400 15.21 -0.60 32.10
CA VAL A 400 16.08 0.45 31.55
C VAL A 400 15.22 1.54 30.92
N LYS A 401 15.45 2.80 31.31
CA LYS A 401 14.57 3.91 30.94
C LYS A 401 14.82 4.51 29.56
N ASP A 402 16.07 4.52 29.10
CA ASP A 402 16.46 5.18 27.85
C ASP A 402 17.29 4.28 26.93
N LEU A 403 17.37 4.70 25.66
CA LEU A 403 18.04 3.94 24.61
C LEU A 403 19.55 3.80 24.85
N LEU A 404 20.21 4.84 25.35
CA LEU A 404 21.66 4.80 25.57
C LEU A 404 22.04 3.74 26.60
N HIS A 405 21.32 3.71 27.73
CA HIS A 405 21.52 2.68 28.73
C HIS A 405 21.12 1.30 28.22
N ALA A 406 20.09 1.20 27.37
CA ALA A 406 19.71 -0.08 26.74
C ALA A 406 20.82 -0.60 25.82
N VAL A 407 21.44 0.27 25.00
CA VAL A 407 22.61 -0.09 24.17
C VAL A 407 23.77 -0.57 25.03
N LYS A 408 24.07 0.13 26.13
CA LYS A 408 25.16 -0.27 27.04
C LYS A 408 24.91 -1.60 27.76
N ALA A 409 23.66 -1.86 28.16
CA ALA A 409 23.27 -3.07 28.88
C ALA A 409 23.20 -4.29 27.96
N ILE A 410 22.49 -4.15 26.82
CA ILE A 410 22.22 -5.24 25.88
C ILE A 410 23.42 -5.50 24.95
N LYS A 411 24.22 -4.47 24.67
CA LYS A 411 25.33 -4.51 23.69
C LYS A 411 24.90 -5.13 22.35
N PRO A 412 23.86 -4.56 21.70
CA PRO A 412 23.34 -5.11 20.46
C PRO A 412 24.37 -4.98 19.33
N THR A 413 24.29 -5.88 18.37
CA THR A 413 25.06 -5.82 17.12
C THR A 413 24.29 -5.10 16.00
N VAL A 414 22.95 -5.08 16.12
CA VAL A 414 22.03 -4.45 15.17
C VAL A 414 21.10 -3.52 15.94
N LEU A 415 21.08 -2.24 15.55
CA LEU A 415 20.20 -1.23 16.11
C LEU A 415 19.21 -0.76 15.03
N ILE A 416 17.91 -0.90 15.32
CA ILE A 416 16.82 -0.58 14.37
C ILE A 416 15.91 0.48 14.97
N GLY A 417 15.71 1.58 14.26
CA GLY A 417 14.85 2.69 14.62
C GLY A 417 13.55 2.60 13.83
N SER A 418 12.43 2.53 14.54
CA SER A 418 11.07 2.52 13.99
C SER A 418 10.12 3.27 14.92
N SER A 419 10.58 4.40 15.45
CA SER A 419 9.91 5.13 16.53
C SER A 419 8.94 6.21 16.04
N GLY A 420 9.15 6.71 14.83
CA GLY A 420 8.53 7.93 14.31
C GLY A 420 9.04 9.22 14.96
N VAL A 421 10.16 9.16 15.71
CA VAL A 421 10.73 10.31 16.43
C VAL A 421 12.17 10.55 15.98
N GLY A 422 12.38 11.68 15.32
CA GLY A 422 13.68 12.05 14.76
C GLY A 422 14.78 12.31 15.79
N ARG A 423 16.04 12.12 15.35
CA ARG A 423 17.26 12.46 16.11
C ARG A 423 17.41 11.73 17.46
N THR A 424 16.84 10.55 17.59
CA THR A 424 16.90 9.72 18.80
C THR A 424 18.13 8.82 18.85
N PHE A 425 18.75 8.52 17.71
CA PHE A 425 20.08 7.90 17.67
C PHE A 425 21.13 8.99 17.80
N THR A 426 21.33 9.46 19.03
CA THR A 426 22.29 10.52 19.33
C THR A 426 23.73 10.04 19.10
N LYS A 427 24.67 10.99 19.09
CA LYS A 427 26.10 10.71 19.00
C LYS A 427 26.55 9.70 20.06
N GLU A 428 26.10 9.88 21.30
CA GLU A 428 26.44 9.00 22.42
C GLU A 428 25.90 7.57 22.21
N VAL A 429 24.70 7.44 21.64
CA VAL A 429 24.09 6.13 21.32
C VAL A 429 24.91 5.41 20.23
N ILE A 430 25.24 6.12 19.15
CA ILE A 430 25.99 5.55 18.02
C ILE A 430 27.43 5.23 18.41
N GLU A 431 28.11 6.11 19.14
CA GLU A 431 29.46 5.84 19.65
C GLU A 431 29.47 4.67 20.66
N ALA A 432 28.46 4.57 21.53
CA ALA A 432 28.31 3.42 22.42
C ALA A 432 28.13 2.11 21.64
N LEU A 433 27.28 2.10 20.62
CA LEU A 433 27.10 0.94 19.73
C LEU A 433 28.40 0.59 19.01
N ALA A 434 29.10 1.59 18.47
CA ALA A 434 30.34 1.43 17.72
C ALA A 434 31.55 1.05 18.58
N SER A 435 31.48 1.27 19.91
CA SER A 435 32.50 0.82 20.87
C SER A 435 32.42 -0.68 21.17
N CYS A 436 31.23 -1.27 21.02
CA CYS A 436 30.98 -2.69 21.28
C CYS A 436 31.04 -3.56 20.00
N ASN A 437 31.11 -2.94 18.82
CA ASN A 437 31.01 -3.61 17.53
C ASN A 437 32.02 -3.03 16.52
N ASP A 438 32.75 -3.89 15.82
CA ASP A 438 33.67 -3.47 14.75
C ASP A 438 32.92 -2.87 13.56
N LYS A 439 31.79 -3.48 13.17
CA LYS A 439 30.89 -3.03 12.11
C LYS A 439 29.45 -3.00 12.62
N PRO A 440 29.02 -1.92 13.31
CA PRO A 440 27.65 -1.83 13.80
C PRO A 440 26.66 -1.72 12.63
N VAL A 441 25.56 -2.47 12.69
CA VAL A 441 24.45 -2.31 11.74
C VAL A 441 23.44 -1.34 12.34
N ILE A 442 23.16 -0.25 11.63
CA ILE A 442 22.27 0.83 12.06
C ILE A 442 21.20 1.02 10.98
N MET A 443 19.93 0.90 11.36
CA MET A 443 18.80 1.12 10.44
C MET A 443 17.89 2.21 10.99
N ALA A 444 17.84 3.39 10.37
CA ALA A 444 17.01 4.53 10.79
C ALA A 444 15.76 4.63 9.90
N LEU A 445 14.69 3.91 10.25
CA LEU A 445 13.59 3.60 9.33
C LEU A 445 12.43 4.61 9.38
N SER A 446 12.42 5.52 10.34
CA SER A 446 11.31 6.45 10.52
C SER A 446 11.22 7.47 9.36
N ASN A 447 9.98 7.70 8.91
CA ASN A 447 9.65 8.57 7.77
C ASN A 447 8.75 9.75 8.21
N PRO A 448 8.84 10.91 7.54
CA PRO A 448 9.81 11.31 6.51
C PRO A 448 11.20 11.61 7.10
N THR A 449 12.13 12.17 6.32
CA THR A 449 13.53 12.48 6.74
C THR A 449 13.62 13.24 8.07
N SER A 450 12.67 14.14 8.37
CA SER A 450 12.63 14.88 9.64
C SER A 450 12.37 14.00 10.86
N GLN A 451 11.83 12.80 10.67
CA GLN A 451 11.58 11.79 11.70
C GLN A 451 12.65 10.68 11.74
N SER A 452 13.65 10.72 10.86
CA SER A 452 14.73 9.74 10.86
C SER A 452 15.51 9.78 12.18
N GLU A 453 15.80 8.62 12.77
CA GLU A 453 16.48 8.51 14.06
C GLU A 453 17.88 9.15 14.05
N CYS A 454 18.57 9.09 12.92
CA CYS A 454 19.75 9.87 12.56
C CYS A 454 19.85 10.02 11.03
N THR A 455 20.78 10.84 10.57
CA THR A 455 21.14 10.96 9.16
C THR A 455 22.26 10.00 8.77
N ALA A 456 22.43 9.76 7.47
CA ALA A 456 23.56 8.98 6.96
C ALA A 456 24.92 9.60 7.34
N GLU A 457 25.05 10.92 7.21
CA GLU A 457 26.25 11.69 7.59
C GLU A 457 26.65 11.45 9.05
N GLU A 458 25.68 11.53 9.96
CA GLU A 458 25.87 11.29 11.39
C GLU A 458 26.28 9.85 11.67
N ALA A 459 25.60 8.87 11.04
CA ALA A 459 25.92 7.46 11.24
C ALA A 459 27.35 7.12 10.78
N TYR A 460 27.77 7.56 9.59
CA TYR A 460 29.13 7.31 9.10
C TYR A 460 30.17 8.09 9.91
N THR A 461 29.92 9.37 10.22
CA THR A 461 30.88 10.20 10.96
C THR A 461 31.13 9.66 12.37
N TRP A 462 30.06 9.37 13.12
CA TRP A 462 30.19 8.95 14.52
C TRP A 462 30.68 7.51 14.68
N THR A 463 30.60 6.69 13.62
CA THR A 463 31.20 5.35 13.61
C THR A 463 32.56 5.28 12.93
N LYS A 464 33.09 6.41 12.45
CA LYS A 464 34.34 6.50 11.68
C LYS A 464 34.31 5.63 10.41
N GLY A 465 33.21 5.71 9.66
CA GLY A 465 33.00 5.01 8.39
C GLY A 465 32.77 3.49 8.53
N ARG A 466 32.59 2.98 9.75
CA ARG A 466 32.45 1.53 10.03
C ARG A 466 31.01 1.03 10.01
N ALA A 467 30.02 1.90 10.18
CA ALA A 467 28.63 1.51 10.18
C ALA A 467 28.20 0.93 8.83
N ILE A 468 27.36 -0.10 8.89
CA ILE A 468 26.48 -0.46 7.78
C ILE A 468 25.15 0.24 8.06
N PHE A 469 24.83 1.22 7.23
CA PHE A 469 23.69 2.11 7.44
C PHE A 469 22.64 1.93 6.33
N ALA A 470 21.38 1.90 6.75
CA ALA A 470 20.22 2.01 5.88
C ALA A 470 19.15 2.89 6.53
N SER A 471 18.33 3.55 5.71
CA SER A 471 17.29 4.46 6.21
C SER A 471 15.93 4.21 5.55
N GLY A 472 14.85 4.68 6.17
CA GLY A 472 13.51 4.66 5.58
C GLY A 472 13.33 5.71 4.49
N SER A 473 13.89 6.90 4.72
CA SER A 473 13.88 8.04 3.79
C SER A 473 15.21 8.15 3.03
N PRO A 474 15.22 8.73 1.80
CA PRO A 474 16.44 8.89 1.03
C PRO A 474 17.40 9.90 1.68
N PHE A 475 18.70 9.62 1.58
CA PHE A 475 19.80 10.53 1.92
C PHE A 475 20.79 10.59 0.76
N ASP A 476 21.42 11.75 0.59
CA ASP A 476 22.49 11.91 -0.39
C ASP A 476 23.71 11.05 -0.06
N PRO A 477 24.55 10.72 -1.05
CA PRO A 477 25.85 10.09 -0.80
C PRO A 477 26.72 10.89 0.18
N VAL A 478 27.46 10.20 1.03
CA VAL A 478 28.33 10.78 2.07
C VAL A 478 29.78 10.48 1.76
N GLU A 479 30.62 11.52 1.69
CA GLU A 479 32.07 11.37 1.58
C GLU A 479 32.68 11.37 2.98
N TYR A 480 33.30 10.26 3.38
CA TYR A 480 34.01 10.14 4.66
C TYR A 480 35.39 9.52 4.46
N ASP A 481 36.44 10.22 4.89
CA ASP A 481 37.85 9.78 4.80
C ASP A 481 38.27 9.31 3.40
N GLY A 482 37.87 10.08 2.37
CA GLY A 482 38.18 9.77 0.97
C GLY A 482 37.38 8.62 0.36
N LYS A 483 36.35 8.12 1.04
CA LYS A 483 35.44 7.10 0.54
C LYS A 483 34.00 7.62 0.45
N CYS A 484 33.39 7.37 -0.70
CA CYS A 484 31.99 7.64 -0.95
C CYS A 484 31.10 6.50 -0.43
N TYR A 485 30.11 6.84 0.39
CA TYR A 485 29.10 5.94 0.92
C TYR A 485 27.73 6.29 0.34
N VAL A 486 27.09 5.34 -0.32
CA VAL A 486 25.71 5.49 -0.82
C VAL A 486 24.80 4.67 0.09
N PRO A 487 24.06 5.30 1.02
CA PRO A 487 23.23 4.59 1.98
C PRO A 487 22.03 3.93 1.28
N GLY A 488 21.72 2.69 1.67
CA GLY A 488 20.54 1.99 1.14
C GLY A 488 19.25 2.51 1.75
N GLN A 489 18.15 2.41 1.00
CA GLN A 489 16.80 2.73 1.48
C GLN A 489 15.97 1.46 1.72
N SER A 490 15.48 1.30 2.94
CA SER A 490 14.53 0.25 3.32
C SER A 490 13.10 0.66 2.95
N ASN A 491 12.85 0.85 1.65
CA ASN A 491 11.55 1.26 1.14
C ASN A 491 10.66 0.05 0.84
N ASN A 492 9.46 0.01 1.41
CA ASN A 492 8.51 -1.09 1.18
C ASN A 492 8.15 -1.28 -0.30
N ALA A 493 8.36 -0.26 -1.14
CA ALA A 493 8.24 -0.35 -2.61
C ALA A 493 9.12 -1.45 -3.24
N TYR A 494 10.14 -1.95 -2.54
CA TYR A 494 10.89 -3.13 -2.97
C TYR A 494 10.14 -4.45 -2.76
N ILE A 495 9.13 -4.50 -1.90
CA ILE A 495 8.42 -5.72 -1.50
C ILE A 495 7.02 -5.77 -2.11
N PHE A 496 6.13 -4.85 -1.73
CA PHE A 496 4.70 -5.01 -1.99
C PHE A 496 4.35 -5.19 -3.47
N PRO A 497 4.99 -4.50 -4.45
CA PRO A 497 4.60 -4.65 -5.85
C PRO A 497 4.82 -6.09 -6.33
N GLY A 498 5.99 -6.65 -6.03
CA GLY A 498 6.34 -8.01 -6.44
C GLY A 498 5.62 -9.08 -5.61
N LEU A 499 5.37 -8.81 -4.32
CA LEU A 499 4.61 -9.69 -3.43
C LEU A 499 3.18 -9.83 -3.93
N GLY A 500 2.48 -8.70 -4.13
CA GLY A 500 1.11 -8.73 -4.62
C GLY A 500 1.02 -9.30 -6.04
N LEU A 501 1.98 -9.02 -6.94
CA LEU A 501 2.02 -9.72 -8.24
C LEU A 501 2.14 -11.24 -8.03
N GLY A 502 3.02 -11.71 -7.13
CA GLY A 502 3.22 -13.14 -6.85
C GLY A 502 1.95 -13.83 -6.35
N LEU A 503 1.21 -13.15 -5.46
CA LEU A 503 -0.09 -13.61 -4.96
C LEU A 503 -1.13 -13.66 -6.09
N VAL A 504 -1.21 -12.60 -6.91
CA VAL A 504 -2.16 -12.51 -8.02
C VAL A 504 -1.88 -13.59 -9.07
N ILE A 505 -0.65 -13.78 -9.52
CA ILE A 505 -0.32 -14.70 -10.63
C ILE A 505 -0.46 -16.18 -10.26
N SER A 506 -0.29 -16.52 -8.98
CA SER A 506 -0.51 -17.85 -8.42
C SER A 506 -1.98 -18.09 -8.05
N GLY A 507 -2.79 -17.02 -7.95
CA GLY A 507 -4.15 -17.08 -7.43
C GLY A 507 -4.17 -17.55 -5.99
N ALA A 508 -3.24 -17.05 -5.17
CA ALA A 508 -3.21 -17.32 -3.74
C ALA A 508 -4.51 -16.85 -3.08
N ILE A 509 -4.92 -17.51 -2.01
CA ILE A 509 -6.11 -17.12 -1.22
C ILE A 509 -5.75 -16.68 0.20
N ARG A 510 -4.50 -16.89 0.64
CA ARG A 510 -3.98 -16.48 1.95
C ARG A 510 -2.52 -16.06 1.82
N VAL A 511 -2.10 -15.12 2.65
CA VAL A 511 -0.69 -14.77 2.84
C VAL A 511 -0.16 -15.57 4.02
N HIS A 512 0.99 -16.22 3.85
CA HIS A 512 1.71 -16.93 4.90
C HIS A 512 3.06 -16.26 5.15
N ASP A 513 3.56 -16.32 6.38
CA ASP A 513 4.86 -15.73 6.75
C ASP A 513 6.02 -16.28 5.91
N GLU A 514 5.95 -17.55 5.48
CA GLU A 514 6.93 -18.14 4.57
C GLU A 514 7.02 -17.44 3.21
N MET A 515 5.94 -16.80 2.75
CA MET A 515 5.96 -15.98 1.54
C MET A 515 6.72 -14.67 1.79
N LEU A 516 6.61 -14.08 2.97
CA LEU A 516 7.34 -12.89 3.38
C LEU A 516 8.83 -13.20 3.54
N LEU A 517 9.17 -14.36 4.13
CA LEU A 517 10.55 -14.85 4.20
C LEU A 517 11.13 -15.07 2.80
N ALA A 518 10.40 -15.74 1.91
CA ALA A 518 10.83 -15.95 0.54
C ALA A 518 10.97 -14.65 -0.26
N ALA A 519 10.15 -13.64 0.04
CA ALA A 519 10.29 -12.31 -0.50
C ALA A 519 11.56 -11.61 0.02
N SER A 520 11.92 -11.87 1.29
CA SER A 520 13.09 -11.26 1.94
C SER A 520 14.43 -11.88 1.53
N GLU A 521 14.44 -13.18 1.22
CA GLU A 521 15.65 -13.92 0.82
C GLU A 521 16.17 -13.49 -0.56
N SER A 522 15.29 -13.08 -1.48
CA SER A 522 15.67 -12.64 -2.83
C SER A 522 14.72 -11.61 -3.42
N LEU A 523 15.06 -10.34 -3.26
CA LEU A 523 14.34 -9.22 -3.87
C LEU A 523 14.29 -9.33 -5.40
N ALA A 524 15.37 -9.82 -6.04
CA ALA A 524 15.47 -9.89 -7.50
C ALA A 524 14.53 -10.94 -8.14
N ALA A 525 14.22 -12.02 -7.42
CA ALA A 525 13.30 -13.07 -7.86
C ALA A 525 12.01 -13.12 -7.02
N LEU A 526 11.69 -12.03 -6.31
CA LEU A 526 10.67 -11.97 -5.27
C LEU A 526 9.32 -12.51 -5.74
N THR A 527 8.81 -12.03 -6.88
CA THR A 527 7.50 -12.45 -7.42
C THR A 527 7.44 -13.96 -7.68
N ALA A 528 8.49 -14.52 -8.28
CA ALA A 528 8.56 -15.95 -8.58
C ALA A 528 8.66 -16.79 -7.30
N ASN A 529 9.41 -16.32 -6.31
CA ASN A 529 9.57 -16.99 -5.02
C ASN A 529 8.26 -17.01 -4.21
N VAL A 530 7.55 -15.88 -4.15
CA VAL A 530 6.22 -15.80 -3.52
C VAL A 530 5.24 -16.75 -4.21
N ALA A 531 5.19 -16.74 -5.55
CA ALA A 531 4.33 -17.65 -6.29
C ALA A 531 4.70 -19.12 -6.03
N ALA A 532 5.99 -19.45 -6.00
CA ALA A 532 6.47 -20.80 -5.68
C ALA A 532 6.01 -21.26 -4.29
N LYS A 533 6.12 -20.39 -3.29
CA LYS A 533 5.65 -20.69 -1.92
C LYS A 533 4.14 -20.87 -1.85
N ALA A 534 3.36 -20.11 -2.60
CA ALA A 534 1.92 -20.32 -2.68
C ALA A 534 1.56 -21.73 -3.20
N TYR A 535 2.31 -22.24 -4.18
CA TYR A 535 2.13 -23.62 -4.66
C TYR A 535 2.57 -24.67 -3.64
N GLU A 536 3.72 -24.48 -2.99
CA GLU A 536 4.26 -25.41 -1.98
C GLU A 536 3.37 -25.53 -0.75
N LEU A 537 2.75 -24.42 -0.32
CA LEU A 537 1.84 -24.36 0.82
C LEU A 537 0.40 -24.81 0.49
N GLY A 538 0.10 -25.13 -0.78
CA GLY A 538 -1.24 -25.57 -1.20
C GLY A 538 -2.30 -24.46 -1.19
N VAL A 539 -1.90 -23.20 -1.19
CA VAL A 539 -2.82 -22.04 -1.19
C VAL A 539 -2.97 -21.38 -2.57
N ALA A 540 -2.18 -21.80 -3.56
CA ALA A 540 -2.32 -21.36 -4.95
C ALA A 540 -3.48 -22.08 -5.65
N THR A 541 -4.34 -21.31 -6.34
CA THR A 541 -5.51 -21.85 -7.04
C THR A 541 -5.38 -21.85 -8.57
N ARG A 542 -4.33 -21.24 -9.13
CA ARG A 542 -4.07 -21.29 -10.58
C ARG A 542 -3.19 -22.49 -10.90
N LEU A 543 -3.85 -23.62 -11.14
CA LEU A 543 -3.23 -24.91 -11.45
C LEU A 543 -3.35 -25.24 -12.95
N PRO A 544 -2.37 -25.95 -13.54
CA PRO A 544 -1.12 -26.43 -12.91
C PRO A 544 -0.09 -25.31 -12.69
N ARG A 545 0.90 -25.56 -11.81
CA ARG A 545 2.05 -24.65 -11.61
C ARG A 545 2.84 -24.53 -12.92
N PRO A 546 3.13 -23.30 -13.41
CA PRO A 546 4.01 -23.10 -14.56
C PRO A 546 5.43 -23.62 -14.29
N GLU A 547 6.06 -24.23 -15.29
CA GLU A 547 7.43 -24.77 -15.19
C GLU A 547 8.46 -23.68 -14.84
N ASN A 548 8.33 -22.49 -15.45
CA ASN A 548 9.21 -21.36 -15.21
C ASN A 548 8.40 -20.16 -14.68
N LEU A 549 8.40 -20.00 -13.35
CA LEU A 549 7.67 -18.94 -12.67
C LEU A 549 8.21 -17.53 -12.94
N ILE A 550 9.51 -17.37 -13.24
CA ILE A 550 10.09 -16.07 -13.59
C ILE A 550 9.53 -15.60 -14.93
N LYS A 551 9.63 -16.43 -15.98
CA LYS A 551 9.08 -16.11 -17.31
C LYS A 551 7.56 -15.91 -17.27
N TYR A 552 6.85 -16.72 -16.47
CA TYR A 552 5.42 -16.56 -16.30
C TYR A 552 5.08 -15.22 -15.62
N ALA A 553 5.80 -14.83 -14.57
CA ALA A 553 5.63 -13.53 -13.93
C ALA A 553 5.86 -12.37 -14.91
N GLU A 554 6.98 -12.39 -15.65
CA GLU A 554 7.28 -11.38 -16.69
C GLU A 554 6.17 -11.30 -17.74
N SER A 555 5.63 -12.44 -18.20
CA SER A 555 4.53 -12.47 -19.17
C SER A 555 3.21 -11.90 -18.64
N CYS A 556 3.03 -11.88 -17.32
CA CYS A 556 1.85 -11.30 -16.67
C CYS A 556 1.96 -9.78 -16.47
N MET A 557 3.16 -9.21 -16.57
CA MET A 557 3.39 -7.80 -16.25
C MET A 557 2.76 -6.86 -17.29
N TYR A 558 2.08 -5.85 -16.79
CA TYR A 558 1.54 -4.76 -17.58
C TYR A 558 2.65 -3.98 -18.28
N THR A 559 2.51 -3.77 -19.58
CA THR A 559 3.38 -2.88 -20.35
C THR A 559 2.64 -1.57 -20.67
N PRO A 560 3.20 -0.39 -20.34
CA PRO A 560 2.57 0.91 -20.59
C PRO A 560 2.74 1.40 -22.04
N LEU A 561 3.20 0.56 -22.97
CA LEU A 561 3.23 0.90 -24.39
C LEU A 561 1.81 1.11 -24.93
N TYR A 562 1.65 2.07 -25.84
CA TYR A 562 0.38 2.27 -26.49
C TYR A 562 -0.08 1.05 -27.28
N ARG A 563 -1.39 0.81 -27.26
CA ARG A 563 -2.05 -0.13 -28.15
C ARG A 563 -2.34 0.54 -29.50
N ASN A 564 -2.53 -0.29 -30.51
CA ASN A 564 -3.06 0.13 -31.81
C ASN A 564 -4.56 -0.10 -31.80
N TYR A 565 -5.34 0.92 -32.13
CA TYR A 565 -6.78 0.82 -32.31
C TYR A 565 -7.13 0.69 -33.80
N ARG A 566 -8.28 0.10 -34.09
CA ARG A 566 -8.76 -0.18 -35.44
C ARG A 566 -10.23 0.16 -35.55
#